data_AF-A2F2Z0-F1
#
_entry.id   AF-A2F2Z0-F1
#
_cell.length_a   1.000
_cell.length_b   1.000
_cell.length_c   1.000
_cell.angle_alpha   90.00
_cell.angle_beta   90.00
_cell.angle_gamma   90.00
#
_symmetry.space_group_name_H-M   'P 1'
#
loop_
_entity.id
_entity.type
_entity.pdbx_description
1 polymer ?
#
loop_
_entity_poly.entity_id
_entity_poly.type
_entity_poly.pdbx_seq_one_letter_code
_entity_poly.pdbx_strand_id
1 'polypeptide(L)'
;MLRRSTCDANHIRQFFLSKHRYFARRKKFIANMDETMLYSKRRYKVLTAGRNRPVRAEKSQLPHLTGVCTIFADGTTMKPMVILPQKKTLDAELEDLDAFFVRSESGWMNKYLFMVYCIMFICKVQEKRSQMNVFDAQVPFLLIVDGHPSRLSFLAVRLLSAFNIELLVLPGHTSHILQPLDVGIFSPLKAQFKKLFDMATIRYDQQGHMVINYVWNARELRYIMVRSFLDACSVSCTATNIENAFKATGIYPLDMNKPLASRYIVANGVPPARPNFVNDKVLTDPNVMMQVFQMEYGRPMQQQDWYFNLFVAMQSVLAWNGAYGQVLSRELHLLYPTAGGFQKIQLK
;
A
#
# COMPACT_ATOMS: atom_id res chain seq x y z
N MET A 1 -16.17 -14.96 8.91
CA MET A 1 -16.84 -16.14 8.33
C MET A 1 -16.42 -16.37 6.87
N LEU A 2 -16.50 -15.38 5.96
CA LEU A 2 -16.09 -15.58 4.55
C LEU A 2 -14.63 -15.98 4.30
N ARG A 3 -13.64 -15.43 5.03
CA ARG A 3 -12.20 -15.70 4.79
C ARG A 3 -11.81 -17.18 4.91
N ARG A 4 -12.59 -17.99 5.65
CA ARG A 4 -12.34 -19.43 5.86
C ARG A 4 -13.11 -20.32 4.88
N SER A 5 -13.94 -19.75 4.00
CA SER A 5 -14.82 -20.51 3.08
C SER A 5 -14.61 -20.18 1.60
N THR A 6 -13.80 -19.17 1.27
CA THR A 6 -13.63 -18.68 -0.11
C THR A 6 -12.23 -18.91 -0.70
N CYS A 7 -11.24 -19.33 0.10
CA CYS A 7 -9.87 -19.50 -0.38
C CYS A 7 -9.66 -20.91 -0.93
N ASP A 8 -10.07 -21.09 -2.18
CA ASP A 8 -10.08 -22.37 -2.88
C ASP A 8 -8.68 -22.81 -3.35
N ALA A 9 -8.31 -24.05 -3.06
CA ALA A 9 -7.00 -24.61 -3.43
C ALA A 9 -6.75 -24.59 -4.95
N ASN A 10 -7.77 -24.90 -5.76
CA ASN A 10 -7.63 -24.92 -7.21
C ASN A 10 -7.46 -23.50 -7.75
N HIS A 11 -8.21 -22.53 -7.21
CA HIS A 11 -8.03 -21.13 -7.56
C HIS A 11 -6.60 -20.64 -7.29
N ILE A 12 -6.01 -20.98 -6.14
CA ILE A 12 -4.62 -20.63 -5.83
C ILE A 12 -3.65 -21.32 -6.80
N ARG A 13 -3.84 -22.61 -7.11
CA ARG A 13 -3.00 -23.30 -8.11
C ARG A 13 -3.07 -22.59 -9.47
N GLN A 14 -4.28 -22.30 -9.95
CA GLN A 14 -4.48 -21.61 -11.22
C GLN A 14 -3.90 -20.20 -11.23
N PHE A 15 -3.95 -19.48 -10.12
CA PHE A 15 -3.29 -18.19 -9.96
C PHE A 15 -1.77 -18.32 -10.20
N PHE A 16 -1.09 -19.24 -9.51
CA PHE A 16 0.35 -19.44 -9.68
C PHE A 16 0.73 -19.92 -11.08
N LEU A 17 -0.05 -20.85 -11.65
CA LEU A 17 0.20 -21.38 -13.00
C LEU A 17 -0.01 -20.30 -14.07
N SER A 18 -1.16 -19.61 -14.06
CA SER A 18 -1.48 -18.60 -15.06
C SER A 18 -0.62 -17.35 -14.95
N LYS A 19 -0.15 -17.01 -13.74
CA LYS A 19 0.73 -15.86 -13.50
C LYS A 19 2.21 -16.22 -13.41
N HIS A 20 2.60 -17.46 -13.71
CA HIS A 20 3.98 -17.94 -13.57
C HIS A 20 5.01 -16.99 -14.22
N ARG A 21 4.75 -16.54 -15.45
CA ARG A 21 5.64 -15.60 -16.17
C ARG A 21 5.87 -14.27 -15.44
N TYR A 22 4.89 -13.85 -14.64
CA TYR A 22 5.02 -12.62 -13.87
C TYR A 22 5.92 -12.83 -12.66
N PHE A 23 5.78 -13.95 -11.95
CA PHE A 23 6.60 -14.25 -10.78
C PHE A 23 8.02 -14.73 -11.10
N ALA A 24 8.22 -15.35 -12.27
CA ALA A 24 9.50 -15.87 -12.74
C ALA A 24 10.49 -14.75 -13.13
N ARG A 25 10.86 -13.91 -12.17
CA ARG A 25 11.87 -12.84 -12.31
C ARG A 25 12.69 -12.67 -11.03
N ARG A 26 13.79 -11.92 -11.12
CA ARG A 26 14.68 -11.65 -9.99
C ARG A 26 13.97 -10.81 -8.91
N LYS A 27 14.24 -11.08 -7.64
CA LYS A 27 13.57 -10.45 -6.48
C LYS A 27 13.48 -8.93 -6.51
N LYS A 28 14.52 -8.24 -6.99
CA LYS A 28 14.56 -6.77 -7.08
C LYS A 28 13.48 -6.15 -7.97
N PHE A 29 12.85 -6.94 -8.84
CA PHE A 29 11.79 -6.51 -9.75
C PHE A 29 10.38 -6.86 -9.26
N ILE A 30 10.23 -7.38 -8.03
CA ILE A 30 8.93 -7.75 -7.47
C ILE A 30 8.67 -6.85 -6.28
N ALA A 31 7.57 -6.10 -6.33
CA ALA A 31 7.11 -5.20 -5.28
C ALA A 31 5.70 -5.60 -4.82
N ASN A 32 5.42 -5.39 -3.54
CA ASN A 32 4.10 -5.52 -2.96
C ASN A 32 3.70 -4.22 -2.26
N MET A 33 2.48 -3.75 -2.50
CA MET A 33 1.91 -2.59 -1.82
C MET A 33 0.55 -2.90 -1.22
N ASP A 34 0.31 -2.32 -0.05
CA ASP A 34 -0.95 -2.41 0.67
C ASP A 34 -1.10 -1.24 1.65
N GLU A 35 -2.33 -1.03 2.10
CA GLU A 35 -2.72 -0.02 3.07
C GLU A 35 -2.93 -0.60 4.46
N THR A 36 -2.60 0.18 5.48
CA THR A 36 -2.77 -0.21 6.87
C THR A 36 -3.34 0.94 7.68
N MET A 37 -4.44 0.67 8.39
CA MET A 37 -5.04 1.63 9.31
C MET A 37 -4.23 1.73 10.59
N LEU A 38 -3.93 2.96 11.00
CA LEU A 38 -3.28 3.34 12.24
C LEU A 38 -4.28 4.13 13.08
N TYR A 39 -4.60 3.63 14.27
CA TYR A 39 -5.53 4.29 15.18
C TYR A 39 -4.90 4.50 16.55
N SER A 40 -5.24 5.62 17.19
CA SER A 40 -4.78 5.99 18.53
C SER A 40 -5.60 5.36 19.67
N LYS A 41 -6.57 4.49 19.34
CA LYS A 41 -7.37 3.80 20.36
C LYS A 41 -6.52 2.83 21.17
N ARG A 42 -6.44 3.09 22.47
CA ARG A 42 -5.88 2.16 23.44
C ARG A 42 -6.85 1.02 23.74
N ARG A 43 -6.29 -0.18 23.86
CA ARG A 43 -6.98 -1.36 24.42
C ARG A 43 -6.41 -1.60 25.79
N TYR A 44 -7.21 -1.35 26.82
CA TYR A 44 -6.87 -1.66 28.21
C TYR A 44 -7.27 -3.10 28.53
N LYS A 45 -6.49 -3.77 29.37
CA LYS A 45 -6.94 -4.98 30.06
C LYS A 45 -7.68 -4.52 31.32
N VAL A 46 -8.89 -5.01 31.53
CA VAL A 46 -9.72 -4.67 32.69
C VAL A 46 -9.85 -5.92 33.54
N LEU A 47 -9.59 -5.80 34.84
CA LEU A 47 -9.89 -6.86 35.81
C LEU A 47 -11.40 -6.85 36.04
N THR A 48 -12.06 -8.00 35.86
CA THR A 48 -13.51 -8.12 36.06
C THR A 48 -13.79 -9.07 37.21
N ALA A 49 -14.74 -8.70 38.09
CA ALA A 49 -15.21 -9.53 39.19
C ALA A 49 -16.19 -10.61 38.66
N GLY A 50 -15.69 -11.54 37.83
CA GLY A 50 -16.42 -12.76 37.45
C GLY A 50 -17.35 -12.66 36.24
N ARG A 51 -17.42 -11.53 35.54
CA ARG A 51 -18.16 -11.42 34.26
C ARG A 51 -17.27 -10.83 33.17
N ASN A 52 -16.98 -11.62 32.14
CA ASN A 52 -16.28 -11.19 30.92
C ASN A 52 -17.18 -10.26 30.09
N ARG A 53 -17.49 -9.08 30.59
CA ARG A 53 -18.14 -8.03 29.80
C ARG A 53 -17.05 -7.23 29.08
N PRO A 54 -17.04 -7.20 27.74
CA PRO A 54 -16.10 -6.36 27.00
C PRO A 54 -16.43 -4.89 27.27
N VAL A 55 -15.58 -4.21 28.03
CA VAL A 55 -15.65 -2.76 28.24
C VAL A 55 -14.82 -2.07 27.15
N ARG A 56 -15.38 -1.04 26.52
CA ARG A 56 -14.70 -0.24 25.49
C ARG A 56 -14.45 1.15 26.05
N ALA A 57 -13.19 1.58 26.11
CA ALA A 57 -12.88 2.98 26.38
C ALA A 57 -13.46 3.88 25.26
N GLU A 58 -14.02 5.02 25.64
CA GLU A 58 -14.70 5.96 24.73
C GLU A 58 -13.75 6.71 23.77
N LYS A 59 -14.37 7.52 22.89
CA LYS A 59 -13.88 8.00 21.58
C LYS A 59 -12.42 8.45 21.52
N SER A 60 -11.74 7.96 20.49
CA SER A 60 -10.48 8.53 19.98
C SER A 60 -10.67 10.00 19.62
N GLN A 61 -9.80 10.88 20.10
CA GLN A 61 -9.83 12.31 19.77
C GLN A 61 -9.41 12.59 18.31
N LEU A 62 -8.60 11.72 17.70
CA LEU A 62 -8.23 11.83 16.29
C LEU A 62 -8.86 10.72 15.43
N PRO A 63 -9.25 11.04 14.17
CA PRO A 63 -9.54 10.02 13.16
C PRO A 63 -8.29 9.18 12.86
N HIS A 64 -8.51 8.00 12.26
CA HIS A 64 -7.43 7.10 11.86
C HIS A 64 -6.51 7.75 10.81
N LEU A 65 -5.25 7.35 10.80
CA LEU A 65 -4.34 7.60 9.67
C LEU A 65 -4.27 6.33 8.83
N THR A 66 -4.06 6.46 7.53
CA THR A 66 -3.77 5.31 6.66
C THR A 66 -2.33 5.39 6.20
N GLY A 67 -1.53 4.39 6.59
CA GLY A 67 -0.18 4.18 6.08
C GLY A 67 -0.23 3.32 4.83
N VAL A 68 0.44 3.75 3.77
CA VAL A 68 0.60 3.02 2.52
C VAL A 68 2.06 2.59 2.43
N CYS A 69 2.28 1.27 2.47
CA CYS A 69 3.62 0.70 2.49
C CYS A 69 3.92 -0.04 1.18
N THR A 70 5.18 0.01 0.75
CA THR A 70 5.67 -0.78 -0.38
C THR A 70 6.98 -1.45 -0.03
N ILE A 71 7.03 -2.77 -0.23
CA ILE A 71 8.21 -3.61 -0.01
C ILE A 71 8.60 -4.30 -1.31
N PHE A 72 9.90 -4.49 -1.51
CA PHE A 72 10.45 -5.23 -2.65
C PHE A 72 10.98 -6.58 -2.17
N ALA A 73 10.86 -7.62 -2.99
CA ALA A 73 11.30 -8.96 -2.59
C ALA A 73 12.83 -9.07 -2.37
N ASP A 74 13.61 -8.05 -2.76
CA ASP A 74 15.03 -7.93 -2.44
C ASP A 74 15.31 -7.44 -1.01
N GLY A 75 14.27 -7.22 -0.20
CA GLY A 75 14.38 -6.73 1.17
C GLY A 75 14.40 -5.19 1.28
N THR A 76 14.33 -4.46 0.18
CA THR A 76 14.27 -2.99 0.19
C THR A 76 12.83 -2.48 0.29
N THR A 77 12.67 -1.20 0.61
CA THR A 77 11.37 -0.53 0.73
C THR A 77 11.33 0.78 -0.06
N MET A 78 10.13 1.34 -0.16
CA MET A 78 9.92 2.73 -0.60
C MET A 78 9.47 3.57 0.58
N LYS A 79 9.80 4.87 0.54
CA LYS A 79 9.20 5.89 1.41
C LYS A 79 7.67 5.69 1.47
N PRO A 80 7.07 5.56 2.67
CA PRO A 80 5.63 5.30 2.78
C PRO A 80 4.83 6.55 2.40
N MET A 81 3.63 6.35 1.86
CA MET A 81 2.63 7.41 1.74
C MET A 81 1.75 7.40 3.00
N VAL A 82 1.41 8.58 3.52
CA VAL A 82 0.51 8.74 4.68
C VAL A 82 -0.70 9.55 4.25
N ILE A 83 -1.89 8.96 4.37
CA ILE A 83 -3.17 9.61 4.09
C ILE A 83 -3.69 10.24 5.38
N LEU A 84 -3.76 11.56 5.38
CA LEU A 84 -4.27 12.36 6.48
C LEU A 84 -5.78 12.65 6.27
N PRO A 85 -6.67 12.27 7.21
CA PRO A 85 -8.08 12.64 7.15
C PRO A 85 -8.26 14.14 7.39
N GLN A 86 -9.13 14.76 6.58
CA GLN A 86 -9.71 16.10 6.78
C GLN A 86 -8.67 17.23 7.01
N LYS A 87 -7.51 17.14 6.35
CA LYS A 87 -6.45 18.14 6.43
C LYS A 87 -6.41 19.01 5.18
N LYS A 88 -6.25 20.33 5.36
CA LYS A 88 -6.10 21.28 4.24
C LYS A 88 -4.63 21.53 3.88
N THR A 89 -3.75 21.52 4.87
CA THR A 89 -2.31 21.79 4.74
C THR A 89 -1.50 20.77 5.55
N LEU A 90 -0.24 20.61 5.19
CA LEU A 90 0.72 19.85 5.98
C LEU A 90 1.13 20.66 7.21
N ASP A 91 1.18 20.02 8.38
CA ASP A 91 1.74 20.65 9.57
C ASP A 91 3.26 20.74 9.41
N ALA A 92 3.89 21.87 9.77
CA ALA A 92 5.33 22.10 9.53
C ALA A 92 6.23 20.99 10.10
N GLU A 93 5.89 20.44 11.27
CA GLU A 93 6.63 19.34 11.91
C GLU A 93 6.61 18.03 11.11
N LEU A 94 5.69 17.88 10.16
CA LEU A 94 5.61 16.72 9.28
C LEU A 94 6.44 16.90 8.00
N GLU A 95 6.84 18.12 7.64
CA GLU A 95 7.59 18.39 6.40
C GLU A 95 8.97 17.69 6.39
N ASP A 96 9.61 17.59 7.56
CA ASP A 96 10.93 16.96 7.71
C ASP A 96 10.87 15.43 7.89
N LEU A 97 9.68 14.84 7.97
CA LEU A 97 9.54 13.40 8.14
C LEU A 97 9.69 12.67 6.80
N ASP A 98 10.37 11.53 6.81
CA ASP A 98 10.58 10.70 5.62
C ASP A 98 9.31 9.92 5.22
N ALA A 99 8.29 10.65 4.79
CA ALA A 99 7.03 10.15 4.27
C ALA A 99 6.49 11.06 3.17
N PHE A 100 5.58 10.54 2.35
CA PHE A 100 4.85 11.35 1.38
C PHE A 100 3.42 11.55 1.86
N PHE A 101 3.02 12.81 2.05
CA PHE A 101 1.75 13.14 2.66
C PHE A 101 0.71 13.52 1.60
N VAL A 102 -0.46 12.91 1.75
CA VAL A 102 -1.65 13.24 0.98
C VAL A 102 -2.82 13.36 1.94
N ARG A 103 -3.92 13.98 1.49
CA ARG A 103 -5.17 14.04 2.26
C ARG A 103 -6.35 13.51 1.47
N SER A 104 -7.32 12.97 2.20
CA SER A 104 -8.68 12.72 1.73
C SER A 104 -9.69 13.06 2.83
N GLU A 105 -10.93 13.34 2.44
CA GLU A 105 -11.99 13.65 3.41
C GLU A 105 -12.28 12.46 4.34
N SER A 106 -12.17 11.23 3.82
CA SER A 106 -12.46 10.01 4.56
C SER A 106 -11.27 9.46 5.34
N GLY A 107 -10.04 9.88 5.02
CA GLY A 107 -8.79 9.27 5.52
C GLY A 107 -8.40 7.97 4.82
N TRP A 108 -9.21 7.49 3.88
CA TRP A 108 -9.00 6.26 3.13
C TRP A 108 -8.46 6.50 1.74
N MET A 109 -7.89 5.44 1.16
CA MET A 109 -7.49 5.37 -0.24
C MET A 109 -8.71 5.50 -1.16
N ASN A 110 -8.52 6.18 -2.29
CA ASN A 110 -9.47 6.24 -3.40
C ASN A 110 -8.71 6.23 -4.73
N LYS A 111 -9.42 6.25 -5.86
CA LYS A 111 -8.80 6.21 -7.19
C LYS A 111 -7.77 7.32 -7.41
N TYR A 112 -8.08 8.54 -6.97
CA TYR A 112 -7.18 9.68 -7.09
C TYR A 112 -5.88 9.46 -6.30
N LEU A 113 -5.97 9.09 -5.03
CA LEU A 113 -4.79 8.82 -4.21
C LEU A 113 -3.99 7.60 -4.72
N PHE A 114 -4.66 6.62 -5.32
CA PHE A 114 -3.96 5.50 -5.95
C PHE A 114 -3.18 5.95 -7.21
N MET A 115 -3.71 6.89 -8.00
CA MET A 115 -2.93 7.51 -9.10
C MET A 115 -1.69 8.23 -8.57
N VAL A 116 -1.82 9.02 -7.50
CA VAL A 116 -0.67 9.68 -6.84
C VAL A 116 0.36 8.65 -6.38
N TYR A 117 -0.09 7.56 -5.75
CA TYR A 117 0.79 6.46 -5.35
C TYR A 117 1.52 5.84 -6.56
N CYS A 118 0.83 5.62 -7.68
CA CYS A 118 1.46 5.06 -8.88
C CYS A 118 2.57 5.97 -9.42
N ILE A 119 2.38 7.30 -9.38
CA ILE A 119 3.41 8.28 -9.75
C ILE A 119 4.61 8.18 -8.81
N MET A 120 4.40 8.06 -7.49
CA MET A 120 5.49 7.83 -6.54
C MET A 120 6.24 6.53 -6.85
N PHE A 121 5.51 5.44 -7.12
CA PHE A 121 6.09 4.15 -7.43
C PHE A 121 6.92 4.19 -8.73
N ILE A 122 6.42 4.88 -9.76
CA ILE A 122 7.16 5.14 -11.00
C ILE A 122 8.48 5.86 -10.70
N CYS A 123 8.45 6.93 -9.89
CA CYS A 123 9.66 7.66 -9.51
C CYS A 123 10.67 6.74 -8.80
N LYS A 124 10.19 5.88 -7.90
CA LYS A 124 11.05 4.89 -7.20
C LYS A 124 11.63 3.84 -8.14
N VAL A 125 10.83 3.34 -9.09
CA VAL A 125 11.30 2.37 -10.10
C VAL A 125 12.37 3.01 -10.99
N GLN A 126 12.16 4.24 -11.44
CA GLN A 126 13.12 4.95 -12.27
C GLN A 126 14.44 5.26 -11.51
N GLU A 127 14.35 5.60 -10.23
CA GLU A 127 15.52 5.69 -9.34
C GLU A 127 16.28 4.36 -9.24
N LYS A 128 15.57 3.24 -9.03
CA LYS A 128 16.23 1.93 -9.00
C LYS A 128 16.85 1.60 -10.37
N ARG A 129 16.18 1.91 -11.49
CA ARG A 129 16.71 1.66 -12.86
C ARG A 129 17.97 2.47 -13.16
N SER A 130 18.09 3.72 -12.66
CA SER A 130 19.28 4.55 -12.91
C SER A 130 20.55 4.02 -12.24
N GLN A 131 20.39 3.12 -11.27
CA GLN A 131 21.48 2.46 -10.55
C GLN A 131 21.75 1.04 -11.07
N MET A 132 21.06 0.60 -12.13
CA MET A 132 21.20 -0.73 -12.71
C MET A 132 22.03 -0.73 -14.00
N ASN A 133 22.54 -1.91 -14.38
CA ASN A 133 23.08 -2.09 -15.73
C ASN A 133 21.96 -2.00 -16.78
N VAL A 134 22.35 -1.77 -18.04
CA VAL A 134 21.42 -1.53 -19.16
C VAL A 134 20.41 -2.66 -19.35
N PHE A 135 20.82 -3.93 -19.17
CA PHE A 135 19.93 -5.08 -19.33
C PHE A 135 18.88 -5.14 -18.22
N ASP A 136 19.31 -4.95 -16.97
CA ASP A 136 18.43 -4.93 -15.79
C ASP A 136 17.46 -3.75 -15.83
N ALA A 137 17.92 -2.60 -16.31
CA ALA A 137 17.12 -1.40 -16.48
C ALA A 137 16.03 -1.53 -17.56
N GLN A 138 15.97 -2.63 -18.32
CA GLN A 138 14.88 -2.94 -19.26
C GLN A 138 13.90 -3.98 -18.74
N VAL A 139 14.20 -4.66 -17.63
CA VAL A 139 13.31 -5.69 -17.07
C VAL A 139 12.03 -5.04 -16.51
N PRO A 140 10.83 -5.58 -16.79
CA PRO A 140 9.60 -5.07 -16.20
C PRO A 140 9.58 -5.25 -14.68
N PHE A 141 9.17 -4.20 -13.96
CA PHE A 141 8.85 -4.33 -12.53
C PHE A 141 7.44 -4.89 -12.37
N LEU A 142 7.24 -5.77 -11.40
CA LEU A 142 5.94 -6.29 -11.01
C LEU A 142 5.50 -5.58 -9.73
N LEU A 143 4.38 -4.88 -9.77
CA LEU A 143 3.70 -4.34 -8.60
C LEU A 143 2.49 -5.20 -8.27
N ILE A 144 2.49 -5.80 -7.08
CA ILE A 144 1.41 -6.65 -6.58
C ILE A 144 0.58 -5.87 -5.57
N VAL A 145 -0.74 -5.83 -5.77
CA VAL A 145 -1.71 -5.11 -4.91
C VAL A 145 -2.93 -5.96 -4.57
N ASP A 146 -3.71 -5.52 -3.60
CA ASP A 146 -5.02 -6.11 -3.29
C ASP A 146 -6.09 -5.70 -4.32
N GLY A 147 -7.26 -6.34 -4.21
CA GLY A 147 -8.42 -6.09 -5.06
C GLY A 147 -9.23 -4.83 -4.74
N HIS A 148 -8.71 -3.82 -4.04
CA HIS A 148 -9.52 -2.66 -3.66
C HIS A 148 -10.04 -1.88 -4.91
N PRO A 149 -11.30 -1.41 -4.95
CA PRO A 149 -11.85 -0.70 -6.13
C PRO A 149 -11.09 0.57 -6.55
N SER A 150 -10.28 1.16 -5.66
CA SER A 150 -9.37 2.26 -6.02
C SER A 150 -8.35 1.89 -7.09
N ARG A 151 -8.05 0.60 -7.27
CA ARG A 151 -7.11 0.12 -8.30
C ARG A 151 -7.65 0.29 -9.72
N LEU A 152 -8.97 0.40 -9.86
CA LEU A 152 -9.66 0.54 -11.15
C LEU A 152 -9.57 1.98 -11.67
N SER A 153 -8.38 2.37 -12.11
CA SER A 153 -8.11 3.66 -12.76
C SER A 153 -7.30 3.43 -14.03
N PHE A 154 -7.89 3.74 -15.18
CA PHE A 154 -7.25 3.63 -16.49
C PHE A 154 -5.97 4.47 -16.54
N LEU A 155 -6.03 5.73 -16.06
CA LEU A 155 -4.86 6.60 -16.06
C LEU A 155 -3.71 6.03 -15.21
N ALA A 156 -3.99 5.52 -14.00
CA ALA A 156 -2.98 4.86 -13.17
C ALA A 156 -2.34 3.67 -13.90
N VAL A 157 -3.17 2.80 -14.45
CA VAL A 157 -2.75 1.58 -15.16
C VAL A 157 -1.92 1.92 -16.41
N ARG A 158 -2.34 2.93 -17.16
CA ARG A 158 -1.66 3.39 -18.38
C ARG A 158 -0.31 4.04 -18.07
N LEU A 159 -0.21 4.81 -16.99
CA LEU A 159 1.04 5.37 -16.49
C LEU A 159 2.01 4.23 -16.11
N LEU A 160 1.59 3.27 -15.29
CA LEU A 160 2.45 2.14 -14.91
C LEU A 160 2.95 1.36 -16.13
N SER A 161 2.05 1.04 -17.07
CA SER A 161 2.41 0.35 -18.31
C SER A 161 3.44 1.15 -19.14
N ALA A 162 3.30 2.48 -19.23
CA ALA A 162 4.24 3.33 -19.96
C ALA A 162 5.67 3.30 -19.39
N PHE A 163 5.80 3.07 -18.09
CA PHE A 163 7.09 2.96 -17.40
C PHE A 163 7.56 1.50 -17.22
N ASN A 164 7.01 0.58 -18.02
CA ASN A 164 7.35 -0.83 -18.01
C ASN A 164 7.19 -1.46 -16.61
N ILE A 165 6.03 -1.18 -16.01
CA ILE A 165 5.58 -1.74 -14.73
C ILE A 165 4.30 -2.52 -14.98
N GLU A 166 4.27 -3.78 -14.54
CA GLU A 166 3.11 -4.65 -14.58
C GLU A 166 2.35 -4.57 -13.25
N LEU A 167 1.04 -4.29 -13.30
CA LEU A 167 0.18 -4.21 -12.11
C LEU A 167 -0.63 -5.50 -11.96
N LEU A 168 -0.22 -6.37 -11.04
CA LEU A 168 -0.93 -7.60 -10.71
C LEU A 168 -1.80 -7.43 -9.46
N VAL A 169 -3.06 -7.78 -9.58
CA VAL A 169 -4.03 -7.77 -8.49
C VAL A 169 -4.20 -9.20 -7.96
N LEU A 170 -4.07 -9.36 -6.64
CA LEU A 170 -4.25 -10.64 -6.00
C LEU A 170 -5.69 -11.17 -6.12
N PRO A 171 -5.88 -12.49 -6.06
CA PRO A 171 -7.20 -13.08 -5.96
C PRO A 171 -7.99 -12.56 -4.75
N GLY A 172 -9.31 -12.49 -4.90
CA GLY A 172 -10.19 -12.00 -3.85
C GLY A 172 -10.08 -12.82 -2.56
N HIS A 173 -10.12 -12.13 -1.41
CA HIS A 173 -10.10 -12.74 -0.08
C HIS A 173 -8.83 -13.55 0.25
N THR A 174 -7.72 -13.34 -0.47
CA THR A 174 -6.46 -14.08 -0.25
C THR A 174 -5.39 -13.31 0.49
N SER A 175 -5.63 -12.06 0.93
CA SER A 175 -4.57 -11.21 1.50
C SER A 175 -3.80 -11.87 2.65
N HIS A 176 -4.50 -12.53 3.55
CA HIS A 176 -3.92 -13.31 4.66
C HIS A 176 -3.03 -14.52 4.27
N ILE A 177 -2.88 -14.82 2.99
CA ILE A 177 -2.06 -15.92 2.46
C ILE A 177 -1.12 -15.43 1.35
N LEU A 178 -1.58 -14.53 0.47
CA LEU A 178 -0.86 -14.10 -0.73
C LEU A 178 -0.33 -12.68 -0.68
N GLN A 179 -0.70 -11.86 0.31
CA GLN A 179 -0.24 -10.46 0.42
C GLN A 179 0.94 -10.38 1.41
N PRO A 180 2.20 -10.24 0.94
CA PRO A 180 3.38 -10.20 1.81
C PRO A 180 3.26 -9.21 2.98
N LEU A 181 2.75 -7.99 2.74
CA LEU A 181 2.56 -7.00 3.78
C LEU A 181 1.62 -7.49 4.89
N ASP A 182 0.50 -8.11 4.56
CA ASP A 182 -0.44 -8.68 5.54
C ASP A 182 0.12 -9.91 6.26
N VAL A 183 0.86 -10.76 5.54
CA VAL A 183 1.37 -12.04 6.06
C VAL A 183 2.55 -11.85 7.03
N GLY A 184 3.47 -10.93 6.73
CA GLY A 184 4.72 -10.81 7.48
C GLY A 184 5.01 -9.46 8.13
N ILE A 185 4.36 -8.36 7.71
CA ILE A 185 4.80 -7.00 8.07
C ILE A 185 3.79 -6.23 8.93
N PHE A 186 2.51 -6.23 8.56
CA PHE A 186 1.52 -5.36 9.19
C PHE A 186 1.18 -5.75 10.63
N SER A 187 1.26 -7.03 10.98
CA SER A 187 1.08 -7.46 12.36
C SER A 187 2.18 -6.92 13.29
N PRO A 188 3.49 -7.17 13.04
CA PRO A 188 4.56 -6.61 13.86
C PRO A 188 4.59 -5.07 13.81
N LEU A 189 4.36 -4.46 12.64
CA LEU A 189 4.28 -3.02 12.49
C LEU A 189 3.22 -2.40 13.41
N LYS A 190 2.00 -2.95 13.43
CA LYS A 190 0.93 -2.44 14.30
C LYS A 190 1.25 -2.62 15.78
N ALA A 191 1.91 -3.71 16.15
CA ALA A 191 2.34 -3.94 17.52
C ALA A 191 3.38 -2.91 17.97
N GLN A 192 4.39 -2.67 17.11
CA GLN A 192 5.46 -1.71 17.38
C GLN A 192 4.93 -0.26 17.36
N PHE A 193 4.10 0.08 16.39
CA PHE A 193 3.42 1.38 16.33
C PHE A 193 2.68 1.67 17.63
N LYS A 194 1.88 0.70 18.11
CA LYS A 194 1.13 0.87 19.36
C LYS A 194 2.06 1.10 20.55
N LYS A 195 3.13 0.30 20.66
CA LYS A 195 4.14 0.45 21.72
C LYS A 195 4.76 1.85 21.73
N LEU A 196 5.23 2.32 20.57
CA LEU A 196 5.87 3.63 20.43
C LEU A 196 4.89 4.78 20.69
N PHE A 197 3.67 4.66 20.16
CA PHE A 197 2.60 5.62 20.39
C PHE A 197 2.24 5.72 21.87
N ASP A 198 2.07 4.58 22.56
CA ASP A 198 1.79 4.53 23.99
C ASP A 198 2.95 5.14 24.81
N MET A 199 4.21 4.84 24.48
CA MET A 199 5.38 5.44 25.13
C MET A 199 5.42 6.96 24.99
N ALA A 200 5.09 7.50 23.81
CA ALA A 200 5.12 8.94 23.56
C ALA A 200 3.93 9.69 24.19
N THR A 201 2.80 9.01 24.41
CA THR A 201 1.54 9.64 24.84
C THR A 201 1.17 9.36 26.30
N ILE A 202 1.82 8.41 26.98
CA ILE A 202 1.66 8.18 28.42
C ILE A 202 2.50 9.21 29.19
N ARG A 203 1.94 9.73 30.28
CA ARG A 203 2.59 10.64 31.21
C ARG A 203 2.42 10.09 32.62
N TYR A 204 3.42 10.33 33.46
CA TYR A 204 3.39 9.99 34.87
C TYR A 204 3.54 11.27 35.70
N ASP A 205 2.83 11.36 36.82
CA ASP A 205 3.04 12.41 37.80
C ASP A 205 4.32 12.16 38.62
N GLN A 206 4.63 13.09 39.53
CA GLN A 206 5.82 12.99 40.39
C GLN A 206 5.77 11.77 41.34
N GLN A 207 4.59 11.21 41.60
CA GLN A 207 4.42 10.00 42.40
C GLN A 207 4.42 8.71 41.56
N GLY A 208 4.60 8.82 40.23
CA GLY A 208 4.62 7.68 39.32
C GLY A 208 3.23 7.18 38.91
N HIS A 209 2.15 7.91 39.19
CA HIS A 209 0.82 7.56 38.71
C HIS A 209 0.60 8.04 37.28
N MET A 210 -0.12 7.25 36.50
CA MET A 210 -0.44 7.59 35.12
C MET A 210 -1.38 8.80 35.06
N VAL A 211 -1.01 9.83 34.32
CA VAL A 211 -1.86 11.01 34.10
C VAL A 211 -2.93 10.65 33.06
N ILE A 212 -4.19 10.58 33.51
CA ILE A 212 -5.31 10.06 32.71
C ILE A 212 -6.03 11.19 31.91
N ASN A 213 -5.94 12.43 32.38
CA ASN A 213 -6.69 13.57 31.85
C ASN A 213 -5.85 14.55 31.02
N TYR A 214 -4.66 14.17 30.58
CA TYR A 214 -3.86 15.02 29.69
C TYR A 214 -4.54 15.12 28.32
N VAL A 215 -4.88 16.33 27.89
CA VAL A 215 -5.50 16.58 26.59
C VAL A 215 -4.42 16.96 25.59
N TRP A 216 -4.14 16.04 24.67
CA TRP A 216 -3.27 16.30 23.52
C TRP A 216 -4.00 17.16 22.49
N ASN A 217 -3.34 18.18 21.95
CA ASN A 217 -3.92 18.86 20.81
C ASN A 217 -3.80 17.98 19.54
N ALA A 218 -4.70 18.22 18.57
CA ALA A 218 -4.81 17.38 17.37
C ALA A 218 -3.57 17.39 16.46
N ARG A 219 -2.73 18.44 16.54
CA ARG A 219 -1.48 18.57 15.77
C ARG A 219 -0.38 17.72 16.40
N GLU A 220 -0.12 17.89 17.70
CA GLU A 220 0.86 17.10 18.45
C GLU A 220 0.58 15.60 18.35
N LEU A 221 -0.68 15.21 18.56
CA LEU A 221 -1.04 13.79 18.52
C LEU A 221 -0.85 13.20 17.12
N ARG A 222 -1.07 14.00 16.07
CA ARG A 222 -0.82 13.57 14.68
C ARG A 222 0.67 13.42 14.41
N TYR A 223 1.49 14.37 14.85
CA TYR A 223 2.95 14.24 14.77
C TYR A 223 3.43 12.96 15.44
N ILE A 224 2.98 12.71 16.69
CA ILE A 224 3.33 11.50 17.43
C ILE A 224 2.87 10.23 16.69
N MET A 225 1.65 10.22 16.13
CA MET A 225 1.15 9.09 15.35
C MET A 225 2.01 8.84 14.11
N VAL A 226 2.30 9.87 13.30
CA VAL A 226 3.11 9.71 12.10
C VAL A 226 4.52 9.26 12.46
N ARG A 227 5.15 9.89 13.45
CA ARG A 227 6.50 9.53 13.88
C ARG A 227 6.57 8.09 14.39
N SER A 228 5.64 7.69 15.24
CA SER A 228 5.53 6.31 15.74
C SER A 228 5.33 5.30 14.62
N PHE A 229 4.63 5.67 13.55
CA PHE A 229 4.44 4.82 12.37
C PHE A 229 5.74 4.65 11.58
N LEU A 230 6.47 5.74 11.33
CA LEU A 230 7.75 5.68 10.61
C LEU A 230 8.80 4.88 11.39
N ASP A 231 8.89 5.10 12.71
CA ASP A 231 9.76 4.33 13.58
C ASP A 231 9.31 2.85 13.69
N ALA A 232 8.02 2.55 13.58
CA ALA A 232 7.55 1.17 13.50
C ALA A 232 7.89 0.51 12.15
N CYS A 233 7.83 1.26 11.05
CA CYS A 233 8.27 0.81 9.73
C CYS A 233 9.76 0.44 9.73
N SER A 234 10.63 1.26 10.31
CA SER A 234 12.08 1.00 10.34
C SER A 234 12.43 -0.30 11.08
N VAL A 235 11.66 -0.65 12.12
CA VAL A 235 11.86 -1.89 12.90
C VAL A 235 11.18 -3.10 12.27
N SER A 236 10.06 -2.91 11.56
CA SER A 236 9.24 -4.02 11.07
C SER A 236 9.53 -4.40 9.62
N CYS A 237 9.93 -3.44 8.79
CA CYS A 237 10.23 -3.61 7.38
C CYS A 237 11.74 -3.84 7.14
N THR A 238 12.36 -4.71 7.96
CA THR A 238 13.75 -5.13 7.74
C THR A 238 13.85 -6.06 6.53
N ALA A 239 15.02 -6.14 5.91
CA ALA A 239 15.25 -7.03 4.78
C ALA A 239 14.85 -8.48 5.11
N THR A 240 15.22 -8.98 6.29
CA THR A 240 14.86 -10.32 6.76
C THR A 240 13.35 -10.52 6.90
N ASN A 241 12.63 -9.56 7.49
CA ASN A 241 11.18 -9.68 7.64
C ASN A 241 10.47 -9.66 6.27
N ILE A 242 10.95 -8.81 5.35
CA ILE A 242 10.42 -8.69 3.99
C ILE A 242 10.66 -10.00 3.21
N GLU A 243 11.88 -10.52 3.20
CA GLU A 243 12.20 -11.78 2.52
C GLU A 243 11.38 -12.94 3.09
N ASN A 244 11.22 -13.01 4.42
CA ASN A 244 10.37 -14.01 5.06
C ASN A 244 8.88 -13.84 4.69
N ALA A 245 8.40 -12.60 4.56
CA ALA A 245 7.04 -12.32 4.16
C ALA A 245 6.76 -12.83 2.73
N PHE A 246 7.64 -12.54 1.77
CA PHE A 246 7.53 -13.07 0.40
C PHE A 246 7.67 -14.60 0.34
N LYS A 247 8.57 -15.18 1.14
CA LYS A 247 8.74 -16.63 1.23
C LYS A 247 7.50 -17.32 1.78
N ALA A 248 6.82 -16.71 2.75
CA ALA A 248 5.61 -17.24 3.35
C ALA A 248 4.42 -17.25 2.37
N THR A 249 4.34 -16.28 1.45
CA THR A 249 3.29 -16.25 0.42
C THR A 249 3.58 -17.16 -0.77
N GLY A 250 4.82 -17.65 -0.91
CA GLY A 250 5.25 -18.44 -2.06
C GLY A 250 5.44 -17.63 -3.34
N ILE A 251 5.31 -16.30 -3.29
CA ILE A 251 5.54 -15.42 -4.45
C ILE A 251 7.04 -15.36 -4.77
N TYR A 252 7.89 -15.27 -3.73
CA TYR A 252 9.33 -15.30 -3.91
C TYR A 252 10.06 -15.93 -2.70
N PRO A 253 10.86 -17.00 -2.90
CA PRO A 253 10.97 -17.81 -4.12
C PRO A 253 9.62 -18.37 -4.55
N LEU A 254 9.46 -18.61 -5.85
CA LEU A 254 8.21 -19.10 -6.42
C LEU A 254 7.94 -20.53 -5.93
N ASP A 255 6.96 -20.68 -5.03
CA ASP A 255 6.58 -21.96 -4.43
C ASP A 255 5.09 -21.93 -4.06
N MET A 256 4.25 -22.45 -4.95
CA MET A 256 2.80 -22.51 -4.71
C MET A 256 2.42 -23.42 -3.54
N ASN A 257 3.31 -24.32 -3.09
CA ASN A 257 3.00 -25.19 -1.94
C ASN A 257 2.98 -24.41 -0.63
N LYS A 258 3.69 -23.28 -0.53
CA LYS A 258 3.66 -22.40 0.65
C LYS A 258 2.23 -21.91 0.97
N PRO A 259 1.54 -21.23 0.05
CA PRO A 259 0.16 -20.80 0.31
C PRO A 259 -0.80 -21.99 0.37
N LEU A 260 -0.59 -23.06 -0.42
CA LEU A 260 -1.46 -24.25 -0.41
C LEU A 260 -1.40 -25.04 0.90
N ALA A 261 -0.28 -24.99 1.63
CA ALA A 261 -0.14 -25.61 2.95
C ALA A 261 -0.79 -24.80 4.07
N SER A 262 -1.35 -23.61 3.78
CA SER A 262 -2.02 -22.78 4.77
C SER A 262 -3.30 -23.44 5.28
N ARG A 263 -3.49 -23.45 6.60
CA ARG A 263 -4.71 -23.94 7.27
C ARG A 263 -6.00 -23.20 6.88
N TYR A 264 -5.89 -22.11 6.12
CA TYR A 264 -7.02 -21.30 5.66
C TYR A 264 -7.47 -21.67 4.24
N ILE A 265 -6.75 -22.57 3.56
CA ILE A 265 -7.15 -23.12 2.27
C ILE A 265 -8.26 -24.16 2.47
N VAL A 266 -9.27 -24.08 1.62
CA VAL A 266 -10.36 -25.07 1.54
C VAL A 266 -10.30 -25.82 0.21
N ALA A 267 -10.66 -27.10 0.23
CA ALA A 267 -10.61 -27.95 -0.97
C ALA A 267 -11.63 -27.55 -2.04
N ASN A 268 -12.81 -27.08 -1.61
CA ASN A 268 -13.91 -26.61 -2.46
C ASN A 268 -14.45 -25.29 -1.89
N GLY A 269 -13.82 -24.17 -2.23
CA GLY A 269 -14.27 -22.85 -1.80
C GLY A 269 -15.53 -22.41 -2.54
N VAL A 270 -16.43 -21.70 -1.85
CA VAL A 270 -17.59 -21.08 -2.51
C VAL A 270 -17.13 -19.75 -3.14
N PRO A 271 -17.29 -19.56 -4.47
CA PRO A 271 -16.96 -18.29 -5.10
C PRO A 271 -17.77 -17.13 -4.48
N PRO A 272 -17.23 -15.91 -4.43
CA PRO A 272 -17.97 -14.76 -3.94
C PRO A 272 -19.20 -14.51 -4.83
N ALA A 273 -20.36 -14.26 -4.20
CA ALA A 273 -21.62 -14.00 -4.92
C ALA A 273 -21.55 -12.81 -5.90
N ARG A 274 -20.65 -11.85 -5.64
CA ARG A 274 -20.35 -10.74 -6.54
C ARG A 274 -18.83 -10.71 -6.78
N PRO A 275 -18.34 -11.23 -7.92
CA PRO A 275 -16.93 -11.17 -8.23
C PRO A 275 -16.50 -9.73 -8.45
N ASN A 276 -15.39 -9.33 -7.84
CA ASN A 276 -14.77 -8.05 -8.11
C ASN A 276 -13.90 -8.18 -9.36
N PHE A 277 -14.19 -7.37 -10.38
CA PHE A 277 -13.55 -7.44 -11.69
C PHE A 277 -12.01 -7.41 -11.64
N VAL A 278 -11.43 -6.62 -10.73
CA VAL A 278 -9.97 -6.43 -10.69
C VAL A 278 -9.23 -7.65 -10.14
N ASN A 279 -9.88 -8.51 -9.37
CA ASN A 279 -9.22 -9.64 -8.72
C ASN A 279 -8.61 -10.60 -9.75
N ASP A 280 -7.42 -11.11 -9.46
CA ASP A 280 -6.71 -12.09 -10.32
C ASP A 280 -6.42 -11.58 -11.75
N LYS A 281 -6.23 -10.26 -11.89
CA LYS A 281 -5.90 -9.64 -13.18
C LYS A 281 -4.58 -8.92 -13.14
N VAL A 282 -3.95 -8.88 -14.30
CA VAL A 282 -2.83 -7.99 -14.58
C VAL A 282 -3.45 -6.79 -15.28
N LEU A 283 -3.69 -5.70 -14.56
CA LEU A 283 -4.47 -4.57 -15.08
C LEU A 283 -3.77 -3.88 -16.26
N THR A 284 -2.45 -3.97 -16.31
CA THR A 284 -1.60 -3.44 -17.40
C THR A 284 -1.57 -4.33 -18.63
N ASP A 285 -2.19 -5.52 -18.60
CA ASP A 285 -2.41 -6.30 -19.83
C ASP A 285 -3.31 -5.49 -20.78
N PRO A 286 -2.97 -5.32 -22.07
CA PRO A 286 -3.72 -4.45 -22.97
C PRO A 286 -5.22 -4.77 -23.05
N ASN A 287 -5.59 -6.05 -23.02
CA ASN A 287 -7.00 -6.46 -23.08
C ASN A 287 -7.74 -6.11 -21.79
N VAL A 288 -7.09 -6.30 -20.64
CA VAL A 288 -7.64 -5.90 -19.35
C VAL A 288 -7.71 -4.37 -19.23
N MET A 289 -6.72 -3.65 -19.72
CA MET A 289 -6.67 -2.19 -19.69
C MET A 289 -7.82 -1.57 -20.48
N MET A 290 -8.16 -2.12 -21.66
CA MET A 290 -9.33 -1.71 -22.43
C MET A 290 -10.64 -1.94 -21.67
N GLN A 291 -10.75 -3.04 -20.92
CA GLN A 291 -11.92 -3.29 -20.07
C GLN A 291 -11.98 -2.31 -18.89
N VAL A 292 -10.83 -1.99 -18.26
CA VAL A 292 -10.74 -0.96 -17.21
C VAL A 292 -11.21 0.39 -17.74
N PHE A 293 -10.76 0.77 -18.94
CA PHE A 293 -11.21 1.99 -19.63
C PHE A 293 -12.74 1.98 -19.80
N GLN A 294 -13.29 0.90 -20.36
CA GLN A 294 -14.73 0.80 -20.61
C GLN A 294 -15.56 0.90 -19.32
N MET A 295 -15.09 0.29 -18.23
CA MET A 295 -15.75 0.38 -16.93
C MET A 295 -15.68 1.77 -16.30
N GLU A 296 -14.60 2.51 -16.54
CA GLU A 296 -14.42 3.85 -15.97
C GLU A 296 -15.13 4.95 -16.78
N TYR A 297 -15.10 4.87 -18.10
CA TYR A 297 -15.63 5.91 -19.00
C TYR A 297 -16.98 5.55 -19.63
N GLY A 298 -17.48 4.32 -19.46
CA GLY A 298 -18.77 3.90 -20.00
C GLY A 298 -18.82 3.76 -21.53
N ARG A 299 -17.67 3.78 -22.21
CA ARG A 299 -17.55 3.61 -23.67
C ARG A 299 -16.33 2.76 -24.05
N PRO A 300 -16.33 2.11 -25.23
CA PRO A 300 -15.13 1.46 -25.76
C PRO A 300 -13.96 2.43 -25.93
N MET A 301 -12.74 1.91 -25.75
CA MET A 301 -11.50 2.65 -25.94
C MET A 301 -11.21 2.84 -27.44
N GLN A 302 -10.78 4.04 -27.82
CA GLN A 302 -10.41 4.39 -29.19
C GLN A 302 -8.90 4.59 -29.31
N GLN A 303 -8.38 4.65 -30.54
CA GLN A 303 -6.94 4.80 -30.79
C GLN A 303 -6.35 6.05 -30.10
N GLN A 304 -7.06 7.17 -30.13
CA GLN A 304 -6.61 8.41 -29.48
C GLN A 304 -6.47 8.30 -27.95
N ASP A 305 -7.26 7.44 -27.30
CA ASP A 305 -7.22 7.29 -25.83
C ASP A 305 -5.89 6.66 -25.35
N TRP A 306 -5.14 6.01 -26.26
CA TRP A 306 -3.82 5.46 -25.95
C TRP A 306 -2.73 6.53 -25.84
N TYR A 307 -2.94 7.70 -26.44
CA TYR A 307 -1.92 8.72 -26.63
C TYR A 307 -2.29 9.98 -25.85
N PHE A 308 -1.61 10.19 -24.74
CA PHE A 308 -1.62 11.46 -24.03
C PHE A 308 -0.23 11.75 -23.49
N ASN A 309 0.05 13.03 -23.24
CA ASN A 309 1.31 13.44 -22.67
C ASN A 309 1.37 12.98 -21.20
N LEU A 310 2.14 11.92 -20.95
CA LEU A 310 2.29 11.31 -19.63
C LEU A 310 2.81 12.32 -18.60
N PHE A 311 3.72 13.20 -19.00
CA PHE A 311 4.26 14.22 -18.12
C PHE A 311 3.19 15.23 -17.71
N VAL A 312 2.40 15.72 -18.66
CA VAL A 312 1.25 16.60 -18.37
C VAL A 312 0.25 15.90 -17.46
N ALA A 313 -0.05 14.63 -17.72
CA ALA A 313 -0.97 13.86 -16.88
C ALA A 313 -0.46 13.70 -15.44
N MET A 314 0.82 13.40 -15.25
CA MET A 314 1.44 13.31 -13.92
C MET A 314 1.36 14.65 -13.18
N GLN A 315 1.69 15.76 -13.83
CA GLN A 315 1.58 17.11 -13.26
C GLN A 315 0.12 17.44 -12.89
N SER A 316 -0.84 17.15 -13.77
CA SER A 316 -2.26 17.39 -13.48
C SER A 316 -2.77 16.60 -12.27
N VAL A 317 -2.32 15.36 -12.10
CA VAL A 317 -2.68 14.55 -10.92
C VAL A 317 -2.07 15.14 -9.64
N LEU A 318 -0.82 15.58 -9.67
CA LEU A 318 -0.14 16.12 -8.48
C LEU A 318 -0.65 17.52 -8.10
N ALA A 319 -0.95 18.36 -9.09
CA ALA A 319 -1.52 19.69 -8.89
C ALA A 319 -3.02 19.68 -8.49
N TRP A 320 -3.69 18.52 -8.58
CA TRP A 320 -5.10 18.43 -8.24
C TRP A 320 -5.36 18.77 -6.76
N ASN A 321 -6.31 19.67 -6.56
CA ASN A 321 -6.81 20.04 -5.25
C ASN A 321 -8.35 20.03 -5.26
N GLY A 322 -8.94 18.93 -4.80
CA GLY A 322 -10.40 18.76 -4.85
C GLY A 322 -10.96 17.88 -3.74
N ALA A 323 -12.24 17.54 -3.86
CA ALA A 323 -12.96 16.72 -2.89
C ALA A 323 -12.39 15.28 -2.79
N TYR A 324 -11.81 14.77 -3.87
CA TYR A 324 -11.21 13.44 -3.91
C TYR A 324 -9.86 13.34 -3.20
N GLY A 325 -9.24 14.46 -2.85
CA GLY A 325 -7.97 14.51 -2.15
C GLY A 325 -7.02 15.54 -2.73
N GLN A 326 -5.83 15.61 -2.13
CA GLN A 326 -4.80 16.57 -2.48
C GLN A 326 -3.43 16.05 -2.03
N VAL A 327 -2.40 16.33 -2.82
CA VAL A 327 -1.00 16.14 -2.43
C VAL A 327 -0.57 17.26 -1.48
N LEU A 328 0.01 16.89 -0.33
CA LEU A 328 0.49 17.84 0.66
C LEU A 328 2.02 17.98 0.67
N SER A 329 2.74 16.93 0.29
CA SER A 329 4.20 16.98 0.10
C SER A 329 4.58 17.78 -1.14
N ARG A 330 5.67 18.56 -1.05
CA ARG A 330 6.04 19.55 -2.09
C ARG A 330 6.96 19.02 -3.19
N GLU A 331 7.62 17.89 -2.97
CA GLU A 331 8.68 17.42 -3.87
C GLU A 331 8.50 15.96 -4.26
N LEU A 332 8.35 15.74 -5.55
CA LEU A 332 8.50 14.44 -6.19
C LEU A 332 9.35 14.61 -7.44
N HIS A 333 10.29 13.69 -7.67
CA HIS A 333 11.21 13.79 -8.79
C HIS A 333 11.15 12.55 -9.66
N LEU A 334 10.97 12.77 -10.96
CA LEU A 334 11.03 11.72 -11.97
C LEU A 334 12.42 11.69 -12.58
N LEU A 335 13.05 10.50 -12.55
CA LEU A 335 14.23 10.24 -13.38
C LEU A 335 13.79 9.65 -14.72
N TYR A 336 14.39 10.09 -15.81
CA TYR A 336 14.14 9.54 -17.15
C TYR A 336 15.44 9.37 -17.92
N PRO A 337 15.54 8.33 -18.77
CA PRO A 337 16.74 8.07 -19.55
C PRO A 337 16.91 9.10 -20.67
N THR A 338 18.15 9.50 -20.92
CA THR A 338 18.61 10.34 -22.03
C THR A 338 19.89 9.76 -22.62
N ALA A 339 20.36 10.31 -23.74
CA ALA A 339 21.61 9.88 -24.37
C ALA A 339 22.83 10.00 -23.43
N GLY A 340 22.78 10.88 -22.43
CA GLY A 340 23.85 11.11 -21.44
C GLY A 340 23.63 10.43 -20.08
N GLY A 341 22.69 9.50 -19.96
CA GLY A 341 22.37 8.82 -18.69
C GLY A 341 20.94 9.08 -18.22
N PHE A 342 20.75 9.49 -16.97
CA PHE A 342 19.42 9.86 -16.45
C PHE A 342 19.37 11.34 -16.12
N GLN A 343 18.27 12.00 -16.49
CA GLN A 343 17.97 13.37 -16.09
C GLN A 343 16.85 13.37 -15.05
N LYS A 344 16.87 14.38 -14.17
CA LYS A 344 15.92 14.56 -13.06
C LYS A 344 14.98 15.72 -13.37
N ILE A 345 13.67 15.47 -13.39
CA ILE A 345 12.65 16.51 -13.48
C ILE A 345 11.87 16.57 -12.17
N GLN A 346 11.62 17.78 -11.68
CA GLN A 346 10.69 18.02 -10.59
C GLN A 346 9.25 17.93 -11.11
N LEU A 347 8.44 17.10 -10.44
CA LEU A 347 7.01 17.08 -10.60
C LEU A 347 6.41 18.03 -9.55
N LYS A 348 5.53 18.93 -9.96
CA LYS A 348 4.91 19.94 -9.09
C LYS A 348 3.41 19.78 -9.03
#